data_AF-A0A9X2L1E0-F1
#
_entry.id   AF-A0A9X2L1E0-F1
#
_cell.length_a   1.000
_cell.length_b   1.000
_cell.length_c   1.000
_cell.angle_alpha   90.00
_cell.angle_beta   90.00
_cell.angle_gamma   90.00
#
_symmetry.space_group_name_H-M   'P 1'
#
loop_
_entity.id
_entity.type
_entity.pdbx_description
1 polymer ?
#
loop_
_entity_poly.entity_id
_entity_poly.type
_entity_poly.pdbx_seq_one_letter_code
_entity_poly.pdbx_strand_id
1 'polypeptide(L)' 'MKSFLTWITAVAIGGLIGYGASFLMEVGLALPIGIGVLIGSSVGITINIHRDDDLDIPPEVESAANTNSETKETT' A
#
# COMPACT_ATOMS: atom_id res chain seq x y z
N MET A 1 -2.47 -13.69 7.57
CA MET A 1 -0.97 -13.81 7.51
C MET A 1 -0.34 -12.88 6.48
N LYS A 2 -0.93 -12.69 5.28
CA LYS A 2 -0.37 -11.82 4.22
C LYS A 2 -0.12 -10.38 4.68
N SER A 3 -1.06 -9.81 5.43
CA SER A 3 -1.00 -8.51 6.10
C SER A 3 0.24 -8.29 6.98
N PHE A 4 0.53 -9.27 7.83
CA PHE A 4 1.70 -9.24 8.72
C PHE A 4 3.01 -9.30 7.93
N LEU A 5 3.06 -10.11 6.86
CA LEU A 5 4.24 -10.23 6.02
C LEU A 5 4.51 -8.94 5.22
N THR A 6 3.45 -8.28 4.72
CA THR A 6 3.55 -6.97 4.07
C THR A 6 4.07 -5.90 5.03
N TRP A 7 3.57 -5.88 6.27
CA TRP A 7 4.04 -4.95 7.29
C TRP A 7 5.53 -5.15 7.62
N ILE A 8 5.97 -6.38 7.88
CA ILE A 8 7.37 -6.67 8.22
C ILE A 8 8.32 -6.34 7.07
N THR A 9 7.87 -6.53 5.83
CA THR A 9 8.65 -6.17 4.64
C THR A 9 8.86 -4.66 4.56
N ALA A 10 7.82 -3.87 4.83
CA ALA A 10 7.92 -2.41 4.85
C ALA A 10 8.87 -1.92 5.96
N VAL A 11 8.82 -2.55 7.14
CA VAL A 11 9.75 -2.28 8.25
C VAL A 11 11.20 -2.58 7.87
N ALA A 12 11.45 -3.73 7.23
CA ALA A 12 12.79 -4.12 6.81
C ALA A 12 13.39 -3.14 5.78
N ILE A 13 12.58 -2.70 4.82
CA ILE A 13 12.98 -1.69 3.83
C ILE A 13 13.29 -0.36 4.51
N GLY A 14 12.42 0.09 5.42
CA GLY A 14 12.64 1.32 6.18
C GLY A 14 13.94 1.28 6.99
N GLY A 15 14.22 0.17 7.68
CA GLY A 15 15.48 -0.04 8.41
C GLY A 15 16.71 -0.03 7.50
N LEU A 16 16.64 -0.66 6.32
CA LEU A 16 17.71 -0.64 5.32
C LEU A 16 18.01 0.78 4.80
N ILE A 17 16.97 1.56 4.53
CA ILE A 17 17.11 2.96 4.11
C ILE A 17 17.76 3.78 5.24
N GLY A 18 17.32 3.58 6.48
CA GLY A 18 17.92 4.22 7.66
C GLY A 18 19.39 3.85 7.85
N TYR A 19 19.75 2.58 7.65
CA TYR A 19 21.14 2.12 7.69
C TYR A 19 21.99 2.78 6.59
N GLY A 20 21.50 2.80 5.34
CA GLY A 20 22.18 3.45 4.22
C GLY A 20 22.37 4.96 4.46
N ALA A 21 21.33 5.65 4.96
CA ALA A 21 21.43 7.06 5.31
C ALA A 21 22.46 7.31 6.41
N SER A 22 22.54 6.44 7.42
CA SER A 22 23.56 6.52 8.47
C SER A 22 24.97 6.41 7.90
N PHE A 23 25.17 5.49 6.96
CA PHE A 23 26.46 5.28 6.29
C PHE A 23 26.88 6.50 5.45
N LEU A 24 25.93 7.13 4.74
CA LEU A 24 26.23 8.32 3.92
C LEU A 24 26.48 9.58 4.75
N MET A 25 25.76 9.74 5.85
CA MET A 25 25.83 10.94 6.69
C MET A 25 26.89 10.85 7.79
N GLU A 26 27.55 9.70 7.96
CA GLU A 26 28.55 9.44 9.00
C GLU A 26 28.01 9.75 10.42
N VAL A 27 26.69 9.60 10.61
CA VAL A 27 25.99 9.80 11.88
C VAL A 27 25.79 8.47 12.60
N GLY A 28 25.57 8.55 13.92
CA GLY A 28 25.32 7.37 14.75
C GLY A 28 24.17 6.51 14.21
N LEU A 29 24.44 5.21 14.02
CA LEU A 29 23.59 4.24 13.32
C LEU A 29 22.16 4.11 13.89
N ALA A 30 22.01 4.30 15.20
CA ALA A 30 20.77 3.98 15.90
C ALA A 30 19.61 4.89 15.52
N LEU A 31 19.88 6.19 15.30
CA LEU A 31 18.84 7.19 15.14
C LEU A 31 18.18 7.12 13.73
N PRO A 32 18.93 7.03 12.63
CA PRO A 32 18.33 6.94 11.30
C PRO A 32 17.69 5.57 11.05
N ILE A 33 18.24 4.47 11.61
CA ILE A 33 17.57 3.16 11.58
C ILE A 33 16.24 3.23 12.33
N GLY A 34 16.22 3.82 13.52
CA GLY A 34 14.98 4.00 14.29
C GLY A 34 13.92 4.79 13.52
N ILE A 35 14.30 5.90 12.90
CA ILE A 35 13.41 6.69 12.03
C ILE A 35 12.92 5.84 10.85
N GLY A 36 13.83 5.13 10.19
CA GLY A 36 13.51 4.26 9.06
C GLY A 36 12.49 3.19 9.42
N VAL A 37 12.66 2.52 10.57
CA VAL A 37 11.72 1.51 11.09
C VAL A 37 10.35 2.13 11.40
N LEU A 38 10.29 3.31 12.01
CA LEU A 38 9.02 4.00 12.32
C LEU A 38 8.26 4.37 11.05
N ILE A 39 8.95 4.91 10.05
CA ILE A 39 8.36 5.26 8.76
C ILE A 39 7.89 3.98 8.04
N GLY A 40 8.75 2.96 7.95
CA GLY A 40 8.42 1.69 7.30
C GLY A 40 7.22 1.00 7.96
N SER A 41 7.14 1.03 9.30
CA SER A 41 5.99 0.50 10.05
C SER A 41 4.70 1.26 9.73
N SER A 42 4.74 2.60 9.72
CA SER A 42 3.58 3.44 9.41
C SER A 42 3.04 3.16 8.01
N VAL A 43 3.93 3.11 7.01
CA VAL A 43 3.57 2.77 5.62
C VAL A 43 2.99 1.36 5.52
N GLY A 44 3.62 0.39 6.20
CA GLY A 44 3.13 -0.99 6.22
C GLY A 44 1.71 -1.12 6.79
N ILE A 45 1.40 -0.36 7.84
CA ILE A 45 0.06 -0.31 8.44
C ILE A 45 -0.94 0.33 7.46
N THR A 46 -0.58 1.46 6.84
CA THR A 46 -1.45 2.16 5.88
C THR A 46 -1.80 1.29 4.68
N ILE A 47 -0.82 0.59 4.10
CA ILE A 47 -1.03 -0.35 2.99
C ILE A 47 -1.93 -1.50 3.43
N ASN A 48 -1.78 -1.96 4.67
CA ASN A 48 -2.58 -3.05 5.16
C ASN A 48 -4.07 -2.67 5.28
N ILE A 49 -4.36 -1.47 5.77
CA ILE A 49 -5.74 -0.98 5.92
C ILE A 49 -6.41 -0.80 4.54
N HIS A 50 -5.71 -0.17 3.59
CA HIS A 50 -6.28 0.06 2.25
C HIS A 50 -6.54 -1.23 1.46
N ARG A 51 -5.77 -2.30 1.70
CA ARG A 51 -6.04 -3.61 1.06
C ARG A 51 -7.32 -4.26 1.55
N ASP A 52 -7.75 -3.95 2.77
CA ASP A 52 -9.00 -4.47 3.33
C ASP A 52 -10.20 -3.69 2.77
N ASP A 53 -10.05 -2.39 2.50
CA ASP A 53 -11.11 -1.55 1.90
C ASP A 53 -11.39 -1.87 0.41
N ASP A 54 -10.37 -2.26 -0.37
CA ASP A 54 -10.55 -2.65 -1.79
C ASP A 54 -11.33 -3.97 -1.97
N LEU A 55 -11.58 -4.72 -0.89
CA LEU A 55 -12.35 -5.98 -0.92
C LEU A 55 -13.84 -5.82 -0.60
N ASP A 56 -14.29 -4.60 -0.25
CA ASP A 56 -15.69 -4.29 0.08
C ASP A 56 -16.44 -3.54 -1.04
N ILE A 57 -15.93 -3.56 -2.28
CA ILE A 57 -16.74 -3.18 -3.45
C ILE A 57 -17.51 -4.42 -3.91
N PRO A 58 -18.82 -4.57 -3.62
CA PRO A 58 -19.62 -5.61 -4.23
C PRO A 58 -19.61 -5.43 -5.75
N PRO A 59 -19.36 -6.49 -6.55
CA PRO A 59 -19.31 -6.41 -8.01
C PRO A 59 -20.69 -6.19 -8.68
N GLU A 60 -21.65 -5.55 -8.02
CA GLU A 60 -23.03 -5.39 -8.51
C GLU A 60 -23.34 -4.01 -9.14
N VAL A 61 -22.37 -3.10 -9.26
CA VAL A 61 -22.61 -1.77 -9.87
C VAL A 61 -21.97 -1.53 -11.23
N GLU A 62 -21.48 -2.58 -11.91
CA GLU A 62 -21.08 -2.48 -13.32
C GLU A 62 -22.19 -2.91 -14.31
N SER A 63 -23.36 -3.37 -13.82
CA SER A 63 -24.49 -3.82 -14.65
C SER A 63 -25.62 -2.77 -14.77
N ALA A 64 -25.27 -1.48 -14.92
CA ALA A 64 -26.28 -0.44 -15.21
C ALA A 64 -25.86 0.56 -16.30
N ALA A 65 -24.72 0.35 -16.96
CA ALA A 65 -24.23 1.27 -18.00
C ALA A 65 -24.32 0.74 -19.44
N ASN A 66 -24.87 -0.46 -19.68
CA ASN A 66 -25.02 -0.98 -21.04
C ASN A 66 -26.37 -1.66 -21.32
N THR A 67 -27.46 -0.91 -21.13
CA THR A 67 -28.76 -1.30 -21.69
C THR A 67 -29.49 -0.04 -22.14
N ASN A 68 -29.00 0.62 -23.20
CA ASN A 68 -29.80 1.60 -23.94
C ASN A 68 -29.22 2.08 -25.30
N SER A 69 -28.48 1.25 -26.04
CA SER A 69 -28.10 1.62 -27.43
C SER A 69 -28.45 0.58 -28.49
N GLU A 70 -29.47 -0.26 -28.27
CA GLU A 70 -29.91 -1.23 -29.27
C GLU A 70 -31.44 -1.23 -29.45
N THR A 71 -32.05 -0.05 -29.64
CA THR A 71 -33.38 0.04 -30.28
C THR A 71 -33.57 1.41 -30.91
N LYS A 72 -33.03 1.59 -32.12
CA LYS A 72 -33.60 2.39 -33.21
C LYS A 72 -32.56 2.44 -34.32
N GLU A 73 -32.74 1.60 -35.33
CA GLU A 73 -32.61 1.91 -36.77
C GLU A 73 -33.02 0.64 -37.54
N THR A 74 -34.33 0.47 -37.71
CA THR A 74 -34.90 -0.40 -38.74
C THR A 74 -36.35 0.00 -38.92
N THR A 75 -36.59 1.10 -39.64
CA THR A 75 -37.77 1.28 -40.50
C THR A 75 -37.45 2.35 -41.52
#